data_AF-A0A662PY80-F1
#
_entry.id   AF-A0A662PY80-F1
#
_cell.length_a   1.000
_cell.length_b   1.000
_cell.length_c   1.000
_cell.angle_alpha   90.00
_cell.angle_beta   90.00
_cell.angle_gamma   90.00
#
_symmetry.space_group_name_H-M   'P 1'
#
loop_
_entity.id
_entity.type
_entity.pdbx_description
1 polymer ?
#
loop_
_entity_poly.entity_id
_entity_poly.type
_entity_poly.pdbx_seq_one_letter_code
_entity_poly.pdbx_strand_id
1 'polypeptide(L)'
;MTELWVEKYRPKRVSEVVGNKDSVKAFVEWMRSWELGKPSKKAALLYGPAGVGKTSLVLAYAREHGYDVVEVNASDWRNEERMKMVVGESSLQATLDGTTKKIILVDEVDGIAGREDAGGLSALRKIIDETRTPIALVANNPWDPRLASIRDRCLMLQFRRLRKSEVVKRLREIASMEGIKVTDAALKKLAERSEGDLRSAINDLQAIASGRRVVDVDAVEALGERNRVREIFQALRIIFNTKSLRAARAALEGLEIDLDMVYAWLIENVPDQIPDPE
;
A
#
# COMPACT_ATOMS: atom_id res chain seq x y z
N MET A 1 -7.27 5.35 22.00
CA MET A 1 -6.87 4.52 20.84
C MET A 1 -5.37 4.65 20.67
N THR A 2 -4.63 3.54 20.67
CA THR A 2 -3.20 3.54 20.36
C THR A 2 -3.02 3.95 18.89
N GLU A 3 -2.18 4.96 18.63
CA GLU A 3 -1.87 5.41 17.27
C GLU A 3 -1.23 4.28 16.45
N LEU A 4 -1.62 4.12 15.18
CA LEU A 4 -1.02 3.12 14.28
C LEU A 4 0.41 3.53 13.92
N TRP A 5 1.36 2.62 14.12
CA TRP A 5 2.78 2.88 13.88
C TRP A 5 3.10 3.20 12.43
N VAL A 6 2.35 2.62 11.50
CA VAL A 6 2.48 2.92 10.06
C VAL A 6 2.22 4.40 9.73
N GLU A 7 1.37 5.09 10.49
CA GLU A 7 1.13 6.52 10.34
C GLU A 7 2.11 7.34 11.16
N LYS A 8 2.31 6.97 12.44
CA LYS A 8 3.24 7.65 13.36
C LYS A 8 4.67 7.74 12.77
N TYR A 9 5.12 6.66 12.13
CA TYR A 9 6.45 6.54 11.53
C TYR A 9 6.46 6.64 10.00
N ARG A 10 5.37 7.12 9.40
CA ARG A 10 5.35 7.47 7.98
C ARG A 10 6.46 8.50 7.71
N PRO A 11 7.29 8.32 6.65
CA PRO A 11 8.35 9.26 6.29
C PRO A 11 7.84 10.69 6.21
N LYS A 12 8.52 11.62 6.90
CA LYS A 12 8.22 13.06 6.88
C LYS A 12 9.15 13.85 5.97
N ARG A 13 10.26 13.22 5.55
CA ARG A 13 11.25 13.74 4.61
C ARG A 13 11.58 12.67 3.59
N VAL A 14 12.00 13.09 2.39
CA VAL A 14 12.40 12.19 1.31
C VAL A 14 13.55 11.27 1.75
N SER A 15 14.46 11.78 2.58
CA SER A 15 15.59 11.00 3.12
C SER A 15 15.19 9.83 4.03
N GLU A 16 13.95 9.82 4.54
CA GLU A 16 13.43 8.76 5.41
C GLU A 16 12.73 7.64 4.63
N VAL A 17 12.52 7.82 3.31
CA VAL A 17 11.96 6.78 2.46
C VAL A 17 12.96 5.63 2.33
N VAL A 18 12.50 4.42 2.66
CA VAL A 18 13.34 3.22 2.69
C VAL A 18 13.43 2.61 1.29
N GLY A 19 14.67 2.34 0.84
CA GLY A 19 14.94 1.67 -0.43
C GLY A 19 14.59 2.50 -1.68
N ASN A 20 14.53 1.83 -2.84
CA ASN A 20 14.10 2.41 -4.12
C ASN A 20 14.79 3.75 -4.49
N LYS A 21 16.07 3.89 -4.15
CA LYS A 21 16.82 5.16 -4.20
C LYS A 21 16.80 5.83 -5.57
N ASP A 22 16.89 5.06 -6.65
CA ASP A 22 16.89 5.61 -8.01
C ASP A 22 15.55 6.26 -8.36
N SER A 23 14.44 5.59 -8.03
CA SER A 23 13.08 6.12 -8.23
C SER A 23 12.78 7.31 -7.31
N VAL A 24 13.27 7.27 -6.07
CA VAL A 24 13.20 8.40 -5.14
C VAL A 24 13.94 9.62 -5.71
N LYS A 25 15.17 9.41 -6.20
CA LYS A 25 15.98 10.48 -6.81
C LYS A 25 15.31 11.04 -8.06
N ALA A 26 14.81 10.17 -8.95
CA ALA A 26 14.13 10.58 -10.17
C ALA A 26 12.83 11.37 -9.88
N PHE A 27 12.08 11.01 -8.83
CA PHE A 27 10.92 11.79 -8.39
C PHE A 27 11.30 13.20 -7.94
N VAL A 28 12.37 13.34 -7.15
CA VAL A 28 12.88 14.64 -6.70
C VAL A 28 13.33 15.50 -7.89
N GLU A 29 14.06 14.91 -8.84
CA GLU A 29 14.48 15.59 -10.07
C GLU A 29 13.28 16.04 -10.91
N TRP A 30 12.25 15.20 -11.02
CA TRP A 30 11.00 15.55 -11.68
C TRP A 30 10.27 16.70 -11.00
N MET A 31 10.15 16.69 -9.68
CA MET A 31 9.54 17.80 -8.93
C MET A 31 10.34 19.11 -9.07
N ARG A 32 11.67 19.04 -9.08
CA ARG A 32 12.52 20.23 -9.36
C ARG A 32 12.30 20.78 -10.76
N SER A 33 12.08 19.91 -11.76
CA SER A 33 11.78 20.36 -13.12
C SER A 33 10.45 21.14 -13.21
N TRP A 34 9.48 20.80 -12.34
CA TRP A 34 8.24 21.56 -12.18
C TRP A 34 8.47 22.94 -11.57
N GLU A 35 9.32 23.05 -10.54
CA GLU A 35 9.68 24.35 -9.95
C GLU A 35 10.40 25.28 -10.93
N LEU A 36 11.16 24.71 -11.87
CA LEU A 36 11.82 25.44 -12.96
C LEU A 36 10.89 25.74 -14.15
N GLY A 37 9.63 25.31 -14.11
CA GLY A 37 8.65 25.49 -15.18
C GLY A 37 8.95 24.70 -16.46
N LYS A 38 9.81 23.67 -16.40
CA LYS A 38 10.25 22.86 -17.55
C LYS A 38 10.09 21.35 -17.30
N PRO A 39 8.91 20.86 -16.90
CA PRO A 39 8.73 19.43 -16.68
C PRO A 39 8.77 18.65 -18.01
N SER A 40 9.56 17.58 -18.06
CA SER A 40 9.62 16.69 -19.24
C SER A 40 8.32 15.89 -19.42
N LYS A 41 7.66 15.56 -18.31
CA LYS A 41 6.34 14.91 -18.23
C LYS A 41 5.53 15.61 -17.16
N LYS A 42 4.24 15.82 -17.40
CA LYS A 42 3.34 16.47 -16.43
C LYS A 42 2.86 15.55 -15.31
N ALA A 43 2.93 14.23 -15.52
CA ALA A 43 2.59 13.25 -14.51
C ALA A 43 3.77 12.30 -14.25
N ALA A 44 3.84 11.77 -13.04
CA ALA A 44 4.69 10.65 -12.68
C ALA A 44 3.82 9.47 -12.23
N LEU A 45 4.11 8.27 -12.71
CA LEU A 45 3.44 7.03 -12.32
C LEU A 45 4.39 6.20 -11.46
N LEU A 46 4.14 6.20 -10.15
CA LEU A 46 4.84 5.39 -9.16
C LEU A 46 4.15 4.03 -9.10
N TYR A 47 4.87 2.97 -9.46
CA TYR A 47 4.27 1.64 -9.56
C TYR A 47 5.12 0.55 -8.93
N GLY A 48 4.50 -0.53 -8.49
CA GLY A 48 5.18 -1.65 -7.86
C GLY A 48 4.35 -2.27 -6.73
N PRO A 49 4.88 -3.24 -5.99
CA PRO A 49 4.14 -3.95 -4.95
C PRO A 49 3.58 -3.03 -3.84
N ALA A 50 2.63 -3.53 -3.06
CA ALA A 50 2.12 -2.82 -1.89
C ALA A 50 3.22 -2.60 -0.82
N GLY A 51 3.06 -1.55 -0.02
CA GLY A 51 3.89 -1.32 1.17
C GLY A 51 5.36 -0.94 0.95
N VAL A 52 5.76 -0.64 -0.29
CA VAL A 52 7.15 -0.27 -0.65
C VAL A 52 7.45 1.24 -0.63
N GLY A 53 6.49 2.08 -0.24
CA GLY A 53 6.69 3.52 -0.04
C GLY A 53 6.29 4.46 -1.20
N LYS A 54 5.48 4.00 -2.16
CA LYS A 54 5.00 4.81 -3.30
C LYS A 54 4.27 6.09 -2.85
N THR A 55 3.15 5.93 -2.16
CA THR A 55 2.35 7.03 -1.59
C THR A 55 3.16 7.84 -0.58
N SER A 56 3.94 7.14 0.27
CA SER A 56 4.76 7.78 1.30
C SER A 56 5.81 8.73 0.74
N LEU A 57 6.40 8.46 -0.43
CA LEU A 57 7.36 9.36 -1.08
C LEU A 57 6.71 10.70 -1.45
N VAL A 58 5.52 10.67 -2.05
CA VAL A 58 4.81 11.87 -2.48
C VAL A 58 4.48 12.76 -1.27
N LEU A 59 3.93 12.14 -0.22
CA LEU A 59 3.59 12.84 1.02
C LEU A 59 4.82 13.40 1.74
N ALA A 60 5.91 12.64 1.79
CA ALA A 60 7.16 13.08 2.40
C ALA A 60 7.76 14.27 1.64
N TYR A 61 7.78 14.22 0.31
CA TYR A 61 8.24 15.34 -0.52
C TYR A 61 7.39 16.58 -0.28
N ALA A 62 6.06 16.42 -0.32
CA ALA A 62 5.13 17.53 -0.17
C ALA A 62 5.29 18.24 1.17
N ARG A 63 5.34 17.46 2.25
CA ARG A 63 5.59 17.98 3.60
C ARG A 63 6.93 18.70 3.71
N GLU A 64 7.99 18.12 3.16
CA GLU A 64 9.34 18.68 3.24
C GLU A 64 9.48 20.00 2.47
N HIS A 65 8.76 20.16 1.34
CA HIS A 65 8.88 21.31 0.45
C HIS A 65 7.67 22.27 0.51
N GLY A 66 6.76 22.07 1.46
CA GLY A 66 5.58 22.92 1.65
C GLY A 66 4.60 22.89 0.47
N TYR A 67 4.34 21.70 -0.09
CA TYR A 67 3.24 21.49 -1.02
C TYR A 67 2.01 21.00 -0.27
N ASP A 68 0.84 21.49 -0.67
CA ASP A 68 -0.44 20.90 -0.33
C ASP A 68 -0.71 19.67 -1.23
N VAL A 69 -1.29 18.62 -0.66
CA VAL A 69 -1.58 17.37 -1.38
C VAL A 69 -3.09 17.21 -1.53
N VAL A 70 -3.54 17.25 -2.77
CA VAL A 70 -4.93 16.95 -3.11
C VAL A 70 -5.01 15.47 -3.44
N GLU A 71 -5.42 14.66 -2.46
CA GLU A 71 -5.63 13.23 -2.64
C GLU A 71 -6.96 12.97 -3.35
N VAL A 72 -6.90 12.16 -4.41
CA VAL A 72 -8.05 11.73 -5.20
C VAL A 72 -8.05 10.21 -5.24
N ASN A 73 -9.11 9.59 -4.72
CA ASN A 73 -9.28 8.15 -4.84
C ASN A 73 -9.78 7.81 -6.25
N ALA A 74 -9.16 6.82 -6.90
CA ALA A 74 -9.57 6.29 -8.20
C ALA A 74 -11.06 5.95 -8.33
N SER A 75 -11.72 5.54 -7.23
CA SER A 75 -13.17 5.22 -7.24
C SER A 75 -14.08 6.45 -7.34
N ASP A 76 -13.56 7.64 -7.02
CA ASP A 76 -14.24 8.93 -7.11
C ASP A 76 -14.09 9.60 -8.50
N TRP A 77 -13.31 8.98 -9.40
CA TRP A 77 -13.00 9.50 -10.73
C TRP A 77 -14.19 9.61 -11.69
N ARG A 78 -15.35 9.09 -11.29
CA ARG A 78 -16.60 9.10 -12.08
C ARG A 78 -17.27 10.48 -12.17
N ASN A 79 -16.84 11.45 -11.36
CA ASN A 79 -17.46 12.78 -11.33
C ASN A 79 -16.57 13.84 -12.02
N GLU A 80 -16.88 14.12 -13.29
CA GLU A 80 -16.19 15.11 -14.13
C GLU A 80 -16.23 16.55 -13.53
N GLU A 81 -17.22 16.88 -12.70
CA GLU A 81 -17.29 18.20 -12.03
C GLU A 81 -16.30 18.29 -10.86
N ARG A 82 -16.19 17.25 -10.02
CA ARG A 82 -15.12 17.18 -8.99
C ARG A 82 -13.74 17.25 -9.63
N MET A 83 -13.61 16.59 -10.76
CA MET A 83 -12.40 16.57 -11.57
C MET A 83 -12.03 17.98 -12.09
N LYS A 84 -13.00 18.73 -12.62
CA LYS A 84 -12.82 20.12 -13.04
C LYS A 84 -12.56 21.06 -11.87
N MET A 85 -13.10 20.83 -10.67
CA MET A 85 -12.75 21.60 -9.47
C MET A 85 -11.30 21.33 -9.04
N VAL A 86 -10.88 20.06 -9.00
CA VAL A 86 -9.52 19.65 -8.61
C VAL A 86 -8.44 20.18 -9.58
N VAL A 87 -8.77 20.47 -10.84
CA VAL A 87 -7.81 20.96 -11.86
C VAL A 87 -8.01 22.45 -12.18
N GLY A 88 -9.25 22.92 -12.20
CA GLY A 88 -9.66 24.26 -12.63
C GLY A 88 -9.69 25.31 -11.51
N GLU A 89 -10.10 24.98 -10.29
CA GLU A 89 -10.05 25.93 -9.15
C GLU A 89 -8.72 25.86 -8.41
N SER A 90 -8.08 24.69 -8.40
CA SER A 90 -6.78 24.50 -7.74
C SER A 90 -5.65 25.31 -8.38
N SER A 91 -5.79 25.69 -9.66
CA SER A 91 -4.82 26.49 -10.42
C SER A 91 -4.98 28.00 -10.24
N LEU A 92 -6.06 28.48 -9.60
CA LEU A 92 -6.35 29.91 -9.44
C LEU A 92 -6.48 30.36 -7.97
N GLN A 93 -6.73 29.47 -7.02
CA GLN A 93 -6.90 29.83 -5.61
C GLN A 93 -5.69 29.45 -4.75
N ALA A 94 -5.14 30.45 -4.06
CA ALA A 94 -4.31 30.24 -2.87
C ALA A 94 -5.11 29.41 -1.85
N THR A 95 -4.47 28.41 -1.25
CA THR A 95 -5.11 27.59 -0.20
C THR A 95 -5.39 28.43 1.04
N LEU A 96 -6.26 27.92 1.92
CA LEU A 96 -6.58 28.54 3.22
C LEU A 96 -5.34 28.88 4.06
N ASP A 97 -4.24 28.14 3.83
CA ASP A 97 -2.95 28.29 4.53
C ASP A 97 -1.96 29.20 3.78
N GLY A 98 -2.39 29.88 2.70
CA GLY A 98 -1.54 30.77 1.90
C GLY A 98 -0.53 30.04 0.99
N THR A 99 -0.57 28.71 0.93
CA THR A 99 0.33 27.91 0.10
C THR A 99 -0.17 27.87 -1.34
N THR A 100 0.68 28.24 -2.30
CA THR A 100 0.39 28.23 -3.75
C THR A 100 0.87 26.96 -4.45
N LYS A 101 1.69 26.15 -3.78
CA LYS A 101 2.26 24.91 -4.32
C LYS A 101 1.36 23.72 -4.00
N LYS A 102 0.92 22.99 -5.04
CA LYS A 102 0.05 21.81 -4.91
C LYS A 102 0.63 20.60 -5.63
N ILE A 103 0.32 19.40 -5.14
CA ILE A 103 0.54 18.12 -5.84
C ILE A 103 -0.80 17.39 -5.84
N ILE A 104 -1.22 16.91 -7.00
CA ILE A 104 -2.39 16.02 -7.10
C ILE A 104 -1.88 14.59 -6.96
N LEU A 105 -2.38 13.87 -5.95
CA LEU A 105 -2.06 12.47 -5.71
C LEU A 105 -3.27 11.62 -6.08
N VAL A 106 -3.13 10.78 -7.09
CA VAL A 106 -4.17 9.81 -7.47
C VAL A 106 -3.69 8.42 -7.09
N ASP A 107 -4.31 7.82 -6.08
CA ASP A 107 -3.97 6.47 -5.61
C ASP A 107 -4.84 5.40 -6.29
N GLU A 108 -4.30 4.19 -6.39
CA GLU A 108 -4.94 3.00 -6.98
C GLU A 108 -5.47 3.18 -8.41
N VAL A 109 -4.68 3.81 -9.29
CA VAL A 109 -5.13 4.10 -10.68
C VAL A 109 -5.40 2.85 -11.51
N ASP A 110 -4.81 1.72 -11.13
CA ASP A 110 -5.08 0.40 -11.69
C ASP A 110 -6.46 -0.15 -11.31
N GLY A 111 -7.08 0.37 -10.24
CA GLY A 111 -8.47 0.10 -9.89
C GLY A 111 -9.48 0.71 -10.87
N ILE A 112 -9.15 1.83 -11.52
CA ILE A 112 -10.00 2.48 -12.54
C ILE A 112 -10.15 1.58 -13.77
N ALA A 113 -9.09 0.86 -14.13
CA ALA A 113 -9.12 -0.04 -15.26
C ALA A 113 -10.14 -1.16 -15.04
N GLY A 114 -10.26 -1.74 -13.84
CA GLY A 114 -11.10 -2.91 -13.57
C GLY A 114 -12.62 -2.72 -13.73
N ARG A 115 -13.14 -1.49 -13.70
CA ARG A 115 -14.57 -1.17 -13.84
C ARG A 115 -14.86 -0.67 -15.26
N GLU A 116 -16.11 -0.74 -15.74
CA GLU A 116 -16.54 -0.29 -17.08
C GLU A 116 -16.43 1.25 -17.29
N ASP A 117 -15.46 1.91 -16.66
CA ASP A 117 -15.29 3.36 -16.60
C ASP A 117 -14.37 3.89 -17.73
N ALA A 118 -14.64 3.52 -18.99
CA ALA A 118 -13.88 4.01 -20.15
C ALA A 118 -13.83 5.56 -20.23
N GLY A 119 -14.86 6.22 -19.69
CA GLY A 119 -14.91 7.68 -19.55
C GLY A 119 -13.89 8.24 -18.55
N GLY A 120 -13.59 7.52 -17.47
CA GLY A 120 -12.67 7.97 -16.42
C GLY A 120 -11.23 8.08 -16.90
N LEU A 121 -10.72 7.06 -17.60
CA LEU A 121 -9.37 7.07 -18.16
C LEU A 121 -9.20 8.17 -19.22
N SER A 122 -10.24 8.43 -20.01
CA SER A 122 -10.24 9.51 -21.01
C SER A 122 -10.19 10.89 -20.35
N ALA A 123 -10.93 11.09 -19.25
CA ALA A 123 -10.88 12.32 -18.47
C ALA A 123 -9.50 12.52 -17.81
N LEU A 124 -8.92 11.46 -17.23
CA LEU A 124 -7.57 11.51 -16.65
C LEU A 124 -6.51 11.91 -17.66
N ARG A 125 -6.59 11.33 -18.85
CA ARG A 125 -5.68 11.67 -19.94
C ARG A 125 -5.74 13.17 -20.27
N LYS A 126 -6.94 13.72 -20.44
CA LYS A 126 -7.13 15.14 -20.74
C LYS A 126 -6.52 16.04 -19.65
N ILE A 127 -6.67 15.63 -18.40
CA ILE A 127 -6.18 16.37 -17.24
C ILE A 127 -4.66 16.35 -17.16
N ILE A 128 -4.03 15.21 -17.42
CA ILE A 128 -2.57 15.15 -17.50
C ILE A 128 -2.06 16.05 -18.63
N ASP A 129 -2.75 16.09 -19.76
CA ASP A 129 -2.35 16.92 -20.91
C ASP A 129 -2.51 18.43 -20.60
N GLU A 130 -3.56 18.84 -19.87
CA GLU A 130 -3.90 20.25 -19.60
C GLU A 130 -3.37 20.80 -18.26
N THR A 131 -2.94 19.95 -17.32
CA THR A 131 -2.56 20.39 -15.96
C THR A 131 -1.40 21.39 -15.92
N ARG A 132 -1.45 22.27 -14.92
CA ARG A 132 -0.38 23.18 -14.48
C ARG A 132 0.18 22.80 -13.10
N THR A 133 -0.29 21.70 -12.55
CA THR A 133 0.05 21.18 -11.23
C THR A 133 0.64 19.78 -11.42
N PRO A 134 1.74 19.41 -10.72
CA PRO A 134 2.29 18.06 -10.78
C PRO A 134 1.25 17.01 -10.34
N ILE A 135 1.12 15.95 -11.15
CA ILE A 135 0.25 14.81 -10.85
C ILE A 135 1.12 13.59 -10.54
N ALA A 136 0.98 13.04 -9.33
CA ALA A 136 1.56 11.76 -8.93
C ALA A 136 0.48 10.68 -8.95
N LEU A 137 0.61 9.72 -9.85
CA LEU A 137 -0.25 8.55 -9.95
C LEU A 137 0.42 7.38 -9.23
N VAL A 138 -0.35 6.60 -8.48
CA VAL A 138 0.13 5.40 -7.80
C VAL A 138 -0.64 4.19 -8.31
N ALA A 139 0.10 3.13 -8.66
CA ALA A 139 -0.47 1.85 -9.08
C ALA A 139 0.26 0.67 -8.42
N ASN A 140 -0.40 -0.47 -8.28
CA ASN A 140 0.30 -1.72 -8.00
C ASN A 140 0.83 -2.34 -9.30
N ASN A 141 -0.01 -2.38 -10.34
CA ASN A 141 0.35 -2.91 -11.66
C ASN A 141 -0.02 -1.94 -12.80
N PRO A 142 0.95 -1.35 -13.52
CA PRO A 142 0.69 -0.40 -14.60
C PRO A 142 0.56 -1.05 -15.99
N TRP A 143 0.56 -2.39 -16.08
CA TRP A 143 0.65 -3.11 -17.35
C TRP A 143 -0.70 -3.47 -17.96
N ASP A 144 -1.80 -3.12 -17.32
CA ASP A 144 -3.13 -3.21 -17.94
C ASP A 144 -3.14 -2.43 -19.26
N PRO A 145 -3.55 -3.04 -20.39
CA PRO A 145 -3.60 -2.37 -21.69
C PRO A 145 -4.40 -1.06 -21.69
N ARG A 146 -5.44 -0.95 -20.84
CA ARG A 146 -6.26 0.26 -20.72
C ARG A 146 -5.48 1.45 -20.18
N LEU A 147 -4.44 1.20 -19.37
CA LEU A 147 -3.55 2.23 -18.83
C LEU A 147 -2.46 2.67 -19.80
N ALA A 148 -2.30 2.04 -20.97
CA ALA A 148 -1.21 2.36 -21.91
C ALA A 148 -1.18 3.86 -22.27
N SER A 149 -2.34 4.44 -22.56
CA SER A 149 -2.45 5.86 -22.93
C SER A 149 -2.04 6.82 -21.80
N ILE A 150 -2.20 6.41 -20.54
CA ILE A 150 -1.76 7.16 -19.36
C ILE A 150 -0.26 6.95 -19.14
N ARG A 151 0.20 5.69 -19.24
CA ARG A 151 1.60 5.31 -19.07
C ARG A 151 2.53 6.10 -19.98
N ASP A 152 2.17 6.26 -21.25
CA ASP A 152 3.00 6.97 -22.25
C ASP A 152 3.16 8.48 -21.93
N ARG A 153 2.26 9.04 -21.12
CA ARG A 153 2.27 10.44 -20.66
C ARG A 153 2.99 10.64 -19.34
N CYS A 154 3.36 9.57 -18.65
CA CYS A 154 3.94 9.63 -17.32
C CYS A 154 5.46 9.41 -17.34
N LEU A 155 6.14 10.03 -16.39
CA LEU A 155 7.44 9.55 -15.94
C LEU A 155 7.23 8.25 -15.16
N MET A 156 7.83 7.16 -15.61
CA MET A 156 7.67 5.85 -15.00
C MET A 156 8.67 5.64 -13.86
N LEU A 157 8.16 5.45 -12.64
CA LEU A 157 8.98 5.26 -11.43
C LEU A 157 8.70 3.89 -10.80
N GLN A 158 9.61 2.94 -11.02
CA GLN A 158 9.45 1.58 -10.51
C GLN A 158 9.87 1.48 -9.05
N PHE A 159 9.00 0.96 -8.22
CA PHE A 159 9.30 0.54 -6.85
C PHE A 159 9.34 -0.98 -6.80
N ARG A 160 10.37 -1.50 -6.15
CA ARG A 160 10.59 -2.93 -5.93
C ARG A 160 10.41 -3.25 -4.46
N ARG A 161 10.21 -4.55 -4.17
CA ARG A 161 10.25 -5.07 -2.80
C ARG A 161 11.55 -4.66 -2.12
N LEU A 162 11.45 -4.27 -0.85
CA LEU A 162 12.61 -3.85 -0.08
C LEU A 162 13.49 -5.05 0.26
N ARG A 163 14.80 -4.81 0.39
CA ARG A 163 15.73 -5.85 0.86
C ARG A 163 15.47 -6.13 2.34
N LYS A 164 15.65 -7.39 2.76
CA LYS A 164 15.51 -7.79 4.17
C LYS A 164 16.30 -6.88 5.12
N SER A 165 17.52 -6.47 4.74
CA SER A 165 18.35 -5.57 5.54
C SER A 165 17.76 -4.17 5.71
N GLU A 166 17.06 -3.66 4.70
CA GLU A 166 16.39 -2.35 4.74
C GLU A 166 15.19 -2.39 5.69
N VAL A 167 14.39 -3.45 5.62
CA VAL A 167 13.25 -3.69 6.53
C VAL A 167 13.74 -3.85 7.97
N VAL A 168 14.72 -4.73 8.21
CA VAL A 168 15.32 -4.95 9.55
C VAL A 168 15.82 -3.65 10.17
N LYS A 169 16.54 -2.84 9.38
CA LYS A 169 17.05 -1.54 9.85
C LYS A 169 15.88 -0.65 10.32
N ARG A 170 14.83 -0.53 9.51
CA ARG A 170 13.68 0.32 9.84
C ARG A 170 12.89 -0.18 11.04
N LEU A 171 12.65 -1.49 11.13
CA LEU A 171 11.98 -2.09 12.28
C LEU A 171 12.77 -1.87 13.58
N ARG A 172 14.10 -1.96 13.53
CA ARG A 172 14.97 -1.68 14.68
C ARG A 172 14.86 -0.23 15.15
N GLU A 173 14.86 0.72 14.22
CA GLU A 173 14.68 2.14 14.53
C GLU A 173 13.34 2.38 15.23
N ILE A 174 12.25 1.84 14.68
CA ILE A 174 10.90 1.96 15.25
C ILE A 174 10.84 1.33 16.65
N ALA A 175 11.35 0.10 16.81
CA ALA A 175 11.40 -0.58 18.10
C ALA A 175 12.14 0.24 19.17
N SER A 176 13.27 0.86 18.79
CA SER A 176 14.03 1.73 19.68
C SER A 176 13.24 2.99 20.08
N MET A 177 12.49 3.59 19.15
CA MET A 177 11.67 4.77 19.41
C MET A 177 10.46 4.44 20.31
N GLU A 178 9.97 3.20 20.26
CA GLU A 178 8.88 2.69 21.11
C GLU A 178 9.39 2.11 22.44
N GLY A 179 10.71 2.09 22.67
CA GLY A 179 11.31 1.58 23.90
C GLY A 179 11.18 0.06 24.07
N ILE A 180 11.06 -0.67 22.97
CA ILE A 180 10.87 -2.14 22.96
C ILE A 180 12.16 -2.81 22.54
N LYS A 181 12.57 -3.84 23.29
CA LYS A 181 13.74 -4.65 22.93
C LYS A 181 13.31 -5.76 21.98
N VAL A 182 13.78 -5.71 20.73
CA VAL A 182 13.51 -6.74 19.74
C VAL A 182 14.81 -7.45 19.40
N THR A 183 14.81 -8.79 19.45
CA THR A 183 15.99 -9.57 19.09
C THR A 183 16.27 -9.49 17.58
N ASP A 184 17.54 -9.59 17.19
CA ASP A 184 17.92 -9.58 15.76
C ASP A 184 17.30 -10.73 14.98
N ALA A 185 17.10 -11.89 15.62
CA ALA A 185 16.44 -13.03 15.01
C ALA A 185 14.95 -12.74 14.76
N ALA A 186 14.25 -12.12 15.71
CA ALA A 186 12.86 -11.69 15.54
C ALA A 186 12.72 -10.65 14.41
N LEU A 187 13.61 -9.65 14.35
CA LEU A 187 13.62 -8.65 13.28
C LEU A 187 13.82 -9.30 11.90
N LYS A 188 14.76 -10.25 11.79
CA LYS A 188 15.01 -10.98 10.54
C LYS A 188 13.78 -11.80 10.13
N LYS A 189 13.12 -12.47 11.09
CA LYS A 189 11.91 -13.26 10.84
C LYS A 189 10.75 -12.39 10.36
N LEU A 190 10.53 -11.25 10.99
CA LEU A 190 9.52 -10.27 10.55
C LEU A 190 9.81 -9.75 9.14
N ALA A 191 11.06 -9.38 8.87
CA ALA A 191 11.46 -8.92 7.54
C ALA A 191 11.30 -10.01 6.47
N GLU A 192 11.55 -11.27 6.81
CA GLU A 192 11.34 -12.40 5.92
C GLU A 192 9.85 -12.62 5.61
N ARG A 193 9.00 -12.69 6.64
CA ARG A 193 7.54 -12.85 6.47
C ARG A 193 6.88 -11.71 5.69
N SER A 194 7.44 -10.50 5.82
CA SER A 194 6.90 -9.34 5.11
C SER A 194 7.10 -9.36 3.60
N GLU A 195 8.00 -10.21 3.09
CA GLU A 195 8.40 -10.26 1.67
C GLU A 195 8.78 -8.89 1.07
N GLY A 196 9.33 -7.99 1.90
CA GLY A 196 9.70 -6.64 1.50
C GLY A 196 8.54 -5.63 1.47
N ASP A 197 7.38 -5.97 2.04
CA ASP A 197 6.30 -5.04 2.41
C ASP A 197 6.57 -4.41 3.78
N LEU A 198 7.00 -3.15 3.79
CA LEU A 198 7.35 -2.47 5.05
C LEU A 198 6.13 -2.16 5.91
N ARG A 199 4.97 -1.92 5.29
CA ARG A 199 3.73 -1.59 6.03
C ARG A 199 3.29 -2.81 6.84
N SER A 200 3.25 -3.98 6.20
CA SER A 200 2.93 -5.24 6.87
C SER A 200 3.93 -5.55 7.98
N ALA A 201 5.24 -5.39 7.72
CA ALA A 201 6.27 -5.61 8.73
C ALA A 201 6.10 -4.74 9.99
N ILE A 202 5.74 -3.46 9.81
CA ILE A 202 5.50 -2.53 10.92
C ILE A 202 4.25 -2.91 11.69
N ASN A 203 3.17 -3.28 11.00
CA ASN A 203 1.92 -3.72 11.63
C ASN A 203 2.13 -4.99 12.45
N ASP A 204 2.85 -5.97 11.92
CA ASP A 204 3.18 -7.21 12.64
C ASP A 204 4.00 -6.90 13.89
N LEU A 205 5.02 -6.04 13.77
CA LEU A 205 5.81 -5.62 14.93
C LEU A 205 4.93 -4.94 15.98
N GLN A 206 4.06 -4.01 15.59
CA GLN A 206 3.14 -3.31 16.50
C GLN A 206 2.19 -4.31 17.20
N ALA A 207 1.64 -5.27 16.45
CA ALA A 207 0.74 -6.28 16.99
C ALA A 207 1.43 -7.16 18.04
N ILE A 208 2.68 -7.57 17.81
CA ILE A 208 3.47 -8.40 18.73
C ILE A 208 3.92 -7.60 19.95
N ALA A 209 4.30 -6.34 19.73
CA ALA A 209 4.72 -5.39 20.75
C ALA A 209 3.60 -5.03 21.74
N SER A 210 2.33 -5.13 21.33
CA SER A 210 1.19 -4.81 22.18
C SER A 210 1.19 -5.65 23.45
N GLY A 211 1.41 -4.99 24.59
CA GLY A 211 1.48 -5.65 25.91
C GLY A 211 2.83 -6.31 26.23
N ARG A 212 3.88 -6.11 25.42
CA ARG A 212 5.22 -6.71 25.63
C ARG A 212 6.32 -5.64 25.64
N ARG A 213 7.35 -5.86 26.46
CA ARG A 213 8.58 -5.03 26.48
C ARG A 213 9.75 -5.66 25.71
N VAL A 214 9.66 -6.97 25.48
CA VAL A 214 10.66 -7.76 24.75
C VAL A 214 9.94 -8.57 23.68
N VAL A 215 10.51 -8.59 22.48
CA VAL A 215 10.03 -9.37 21.34
C VAL A 215 11.16 -10.27 20.85
N ASP A 216 11.01 -11.56 21.09
CA ASP A 216 11.87 -12.64 20.61
C ASP A 216 11.21 -13.37 19.43
N VAL A 217 11.87 -14.43 18.95
CA VAL A 217 11.39 -15.23 17.82
C VAL A 217 10.08 -15.93 18.17
N ASP A 218 9.98 -16.47 19.39
CA ASP A 218 8.79 -17.19 19.86
C ASP A 218 7.54 -16.29 19.86
N ALA A 219 7.69 -15.02 20.25
CA ALA A 219 6.60 -14.05 20.17
C ALA A 219 6.14 -13.77 18.72
N VAL A 220 7.05 -13.85 17.75
CA VAL A 220 6.74 -13.74 16.31
C VAL A 220 6.02 -15.01 15.83
N GLU A 221 6.45 -16.19 16.28
CA GLU A 221 5.83 -17.47 15.91
C GLU A 221 4.39 -17.60 16.42
N ALA A 222 4.15 -17.24 17.68
CA ALA A 222 2.82 -17.25 18.29
C ALA A 222 1.81 -16.33 17.56
N LEU A 223 2.24 -15.23 16.94
CA LEU A 223 1.36 -14.41 16.11
C LEU A 223 0.98 -15.14 14.81
N GLY A 224 1.94 -15.83 14.19
CA GLY A 224 1.71 -16.61 12.98
C GLY A 224 0.72 -17.74 13.21
N GLU A 225 0.87 -18.48 14.31
CA GLU A 225 -0.07 -19.54 14.70
C GLU A 225 -1.49 -18.99 14.90
N ARG A 226 -1.64 -17.85 15.62
CA ARG A 226 -2.95 -17.23 15.84
C ARG A 226 -3.63 -16.78 14.53
N ASN A 227 -2.88 -16.23 13.58
CA ASN A 227 -3.44 -15.85 12.29
C ASN A 227 -3.86 -17.08 11.48
N ARG A 228 -3.02 -18.12 11.41
CA ARG A 228 -3.36 -19.40 10.76
C ARG A 228 -4.62 -20.03 11.34
N VAL A 229 -4.75 -20.07 12.67
CA VAL A 229 -5.94 -20.57 13.35
C VAL A 229 -7.19 -19.77 12.95
N ARG A 230 -7.10 -18.44 12.86
CA ARG A 230 -8.25 -17.61 12.43
C ARG A 230 -8.62 -17.87 10.97
N GLU A 231 -7.63 -17.97 10.10
CA GLU A 231 -7.83 -18.19 8.67
C GLU A 231 -8.45 -19.57 8.39
N ILE A 232 -7.99 -20.64 9.07
CA ILE A 232 -8.60 -21.97 8.92
C ILE A 232 -10.05 -21.96 9.40
N PHE A 233 -10.39 -21.33 10.53
CA PHE A 233 -11.78 -21.26 10.97
C PHE A 233 -12.67 -20.44 10.01
N GLN A 234 -12.15 -19.41 9.36
CA GLN A 234 -12.88 -18.70 8.31
C GLN A 234 -13.10 -19.58 7.07
N ALA A 235 -12.06 -20.29 6.63
CA ALA A 235 -12.17 -21.23 5.51
C ALA A 235 -13.17 -22.35 5.82
N LEU A 236 -13.09 -22.96 7.01
CA LEU A 236 -14.02 -23.98 7.48
C LEU A 236 -15.47 -23.47 7.45
N ARG A 237 -15.73 -22.24 7.92
CA ARG A 237 -17.08 -21.65 7.84
C ARG A 237 -17.60 -21.56 6.41
N ILE A 238 -16.75 -21.18 5.45
CA ILE A 238 -17.14 -21.14 4.04
C ILE A 238 -17.42 -22.56 3.53
N ILE A 239 -16.54 -23.52 3.85
CA ILE A 239 -16.66 -24.91 3.43
C ILE A 239 -17.95 -25.56 3.93
N PHE A 240 -18.28 -25.38 5.22
CA PHE A 240 -19.48 -25.98 5.82
C PHE A 240 -20.79 -25.32 5.36
N ASN A 241 -20.76 -24.07 4.88
CA ASN A 241 -21.99 -23.34 4.50
C ASN A 241 -22.18 -23.18 2.98
N THR A 242 -21.19 -23.50 2.17
CA THR A 242 -21.29 -23.38 0.71
C THR A 242 -21.89 -24.62 0.06
N LYS A 243 -22.69 -24.44 -0.99
CA LYS A 243 -23.15 -25.52 -1.88
C LYS A 243 -22.30 -25.65 -3.15
N SER A 244 -21.28 -24.80 -3.31
CA SER A 244 -20.45 -24.72 -4.50
C SER A 244 -19.04 -25.24 -4.22
N LEU A 245 -18.65 -26.31 -4.91
CA LEU A 245 -17.31 -26.89 -4.85
C LEU A 245 -16.22 -25.86 -5.21
N ARG A 246 -16.51 -24.95 -6.14
CA ARG A 246 -15.57 -23.88 -6.54
C ARG A 246 -15.31 -22.90 -5.40
N ALA A 247 -16.34 -22.54 -4.64
CA ALA A 247 -16.20 -21.66 -3.47
C ALA A 247 -15.46 -22.35 -2.32
N ALA A 248 -15.74 -23.64 -2.07
CA ALA A 248 -15.00 -24.43 -1.08
C ALA A 248 -13.51 -24.52 -1.43
N ARG A 249 -13.19 -24.79 -2.70
CA ARG A 249 -11.81 -24.83 -3.19
C ARG A 249 -11.10 -23.48 -3.07
N ALA A 250 -11.76 -22.40 -3.47
CA ALA A 250 -11.20 -21.05 -3.36
C ALA A 250 -10.90 -20.64 -1.90
N ALA A 251 -11.68 -21.13 -0.94
CA ALA A 251 -11.44 -20.90 0.49
C ALA A 251 -10.16 -21.58 1.01
N LEU A 252 -9.69 -22.63 0.33
CA LEU A 252 -8.46 -23.36 0.69
C LEU A 252 -7.21 -22.85 -0.06
N GLU A 253 -7.37 -22.27 -1.25
CA GLU A 253 -6.26 -21.85 -2.12
C GLU A 253 -5.40 -20.69 -1.55
N GLY A 254 -5.86 -20.04 -0.46
CA GLY A 254 -5.15 -18.93 0.20
C GLY A 254 -4.56 -19.25 1.58
N LEU A 255 -4.65 -20.51 2.05
CA LEU A 255 -4.18 -20.87 3.39
C LEU A 255 -2.69 -21.20 3.40
N GLU A 256 -1.93 -20.59 4.31
CA GLU A 256 -0.54 -21.00 4.62
C GLU A 256 -0.50 -22.19 5.60
N ILE A 257 -1.29 -23.22 5.32
CA ILE A 257 -1.44 -24.42 6.14
C ILE A 257 -1.36 -25.64 5.22
N ASP A 258 -0.62 -26.66 5.64
CA ASP A 258 -0.55 -27.90 4.87
C ASP A 258 -1.90 -28.65 4.86
N LEU A 259 -2.10 -29.46 3.83
CA LEU A 259 -3.35 -30.18 3.61
C LEU A 259 -3.67 -31.18 4.73
N ASP A 260 -2.66 -31.73 5.41
CA ASP A 260 -2.86 -32.69 6.49
C ASP A 260 -3.46 -32.00 7.72
N MET A 261 -2.96 -30.81 8.05
CA MET A 261 -3.50 -29.96 9.11
C MET A 261 -4.90 -29.45 8.76
N VAL A 262 -5.15 -29.04 7.51
CA VAL A 262 -6.50 -28.69 7.05
C VAL A 262 -7.47 -29.86 7.23
N TYR A 263 -7.03 -31.07 6.86
CA TYR A 263 -7.84 -32.30 7.00
C TYR A 263 -8.15 -32.63 8.46
N ALA A 264 -7.15 -32.51 9.35
CA ALA A 264 -7.35 -32.69 10.80
C ALA A 264 -8.40 -31.72 11.36
N TRP A 265 -8.30 -30.43 11.02
CA TRP A 265 -9.26 -29.40 11.44
C TRP A 265 -10.67 -29.64 10.88
N LEU A 266 -10.79 -30.11 9.64
CA LEU A 266 -12.08 -30.50 9.07
C LEU A 266 -12.72 -31.64 9.87
N ILE A 267 -11.99 -32.74 10.11
CA ILE A 267 -12.50 -33.89 10.87
C ILE A 267 -12.94 -33.46 12.26
N GLU A 268 -12.14 -32.65 12.95
CA GLU A 268 -12.44 -32.22 14.31
C GLU A 268 -13.74 -31.38 14.39
N ASN A 269 -14.04 -30.61 13.35
CA ASN A 269 -15.19 -29.70 13.34
C ASN A 269 -16.43 -30.26 12.63
N VAL A 270 -16.30 -31.34 11.84
CA VAL A 270 -17.45 -32.00 11.15
C VAL A 270 -18.59 -32.37 12.12
N PRO A 271 -18.35 -32.99 13.29
CA PRO A 271 -19.42 -33.40 14.20
C PRO A 271 -20.28 -32.22 14.71
N ASP A 272 -19.68 -31.06 14.89
CA ASP A 272 -20.37 -29.85 15.37
C ASP A 272 -21.16 -29.14 14.27
N GLN A 273 -20.80 -29.35 13.00
CA GLN A 273 -21.40 -28.66 11.86
C GLN A 273 -22.41 -29.53 11.09
N ILE A 274 -22.31 -30.85 11.21
CA ILE A 274 -23.20 -31.84 10.61
C ILE A 274 -23.67 -32.76 11.74
N PRO A 275 -24.72 -32.38 12.49
CA PRO A 275 -25.16 -33.11 13.68
C PRO A 275 -25.73 -34.49 13.38
N ASP A 276 -26.11 -34.75 12.12
CA ASP A 276 -26.70 -36.01 11.67
C ASP A 276 -26.18 -36.35 10.26
N PRO A 277 -25.00 -36.97 10.16
CA PRO A 277 -24.45 -37.41 8.88
C PRO A 277 -25.14 -38.72 8.47
N GLU A 278 -26.18 -38.62 7.63
CA GLU A 278 -26.68 -39.77 6.85
C GLU A 278 -25.63 -40.28 5.85
#